data_AF-A0A6A6DQR1-F1
#
_entry.id   AF-A0A6A6DQR1-F1
#
_cell.length_a   1.000
_cell.length_b   1.000
_cell.length_c   1.000
_cell.angle_alpha   90.00
_cell.angle_beta   90.00
_cell.angle_gamma   90.00
#
_symmetry.space_group_name_H-M   'P 1'
#
loop_
_entity.id
_entity.type
_entity.pdbx_description
1 polymer ?
#
loop_
_entity_poly.entity_id
_entity_poly.type
_entity_poly.pdbx_seq_one_letter_code
_entity_poly.pdbx_strand_id
1 'polypeptide(L)'
;SVFLVGSIEMGKAIDWQQELNPITIFNPRRDDWDKSWEQGITNPPFREQVTWELDRLDEADVIALFFRPGILSLISLLELGIHLRSSKLVVCCSKG
;
A
#
# COMPACT_ATOMS: atom_id res chain seq x y z
N SER A 1 9.38 1.62 -12.18
CA SER A 1 10.39 0.65 -12.65
C SER A 1 11.51 0.61 -11.64
N VAL A 2 12.06 -0.58 -11.34
CA VAL A 2 13.24 -0.74 -10.46
C VAL A 2 14.39 -1.24 -11.33
N PHE A 3 15.57 -0.67 -11.15
CA PHE A 3 16.79 -1.07 -11.83
C PHE A 3 17.70 -1.74 -10.79
N LEU A 4 18.16 -2.97 -11.07
CA LEU A 4 18.96 -3.76 -10.15
C LEU A 4 20.45 -3.48 -10.39
N VAL A 5 21.14 -2.91 -9.41
CA VAL A 5 22.59 -2.66 -9.42
C VAL A 5 23.23 -3.43 -8.27
N GLY A 6 24.32 -4.14 -8.52
CA GLY A 6 25.01 -4.92 -7.50
C GLY A 6 25.89 -6.01 -8.10
N SER A 7 26.26 -6.99 -7.27
CA SER A 7 27.14 -8.09 -7.65
C SER A 7 26.61 -8.85 -8.87
N ILE A 8 27.41 -8.82 -9.94
CA ILE A 8 27.23 -9.53 -11.21
C ILE A 8 28.57 -10.15 -11.62
N GLU A 9 29.17 -10.93 -10.72
CA GLU A 9 30.46 -11.55 -10.99
C GLU A 9 30.24 -12.92 -11.62
N MET A 10 30.67 -13.06 -12.88
CA MET A 10 30.58 -14.24 -13.78
C MET A 10 30.64 -15.60 -13.07
N GLY A 11 29.50 -16.07 -12.53
CA GLY A 11 29.37 -17.35 -11.85
C GLY A 11 29.88 -17.42 -10.40
N LYS A 12 30.35 -16.31 -9.81
CA LYS A 12 30.69 -16.24 -8.38
C LYS A 12 29.57 -15.66 -7.52
N ALA A 13 28.80 -14.72 -8.07
CA ALA A 13 27.61 -14.20 -7.42
C ALA A 13 26.43 -15.14 -7.68
N ILE A 14 25.62 -15.40 -6.65
CA ILE A 14 24.30 -16.03 -6.82
C ILE A 14 23.41 -15.12 -7.69
N ASP A 15 22.46 -15.71 -8.41
CA ASP A 15 21.50 -14.97 -9.22
C ASP A 15 20.38 -14.38 -8.34
N TRP A 16 20.75 -13.48 -7.43
CA TRP A 16 19.84 -12.84 -6.48
C TRP A 16 18.76 -12.01 -7.18
N GLN A 17 18.99 -11.60 -8.42
CA GLN A 17 18.01 -10.88 -9.23
C GLN A 17 16.80 -11.74 -9.56
N GLN A 18 16.98 -13.07 -9.72
CA GLN A 18 15.87 -14.02 -9.93
C GLN A 18 15.12 -14.36 -8.65
N GLU A 19 15.76 -14.19 -7.48
CA GLU A 19 15.12 -14.38 -6.17
C GLU A 19 14.25 -13.19 -5.77
N LEU A 20 14.43 -12.03 -6.40
CA LEU A 20 13.55 -10.90 -6.20
C LEU A 20 12.21 -11.13 -6.90
N ASN A 21 11.14 -11.16 -6.10
CA ASN A 21 9.80 -11.08 -6.65
C ASN A 21 9.60 -9.71 -7.34
N PRO A 22 8.93 -9.66 -8.51
CA PRO A 22 8.60 -8.39 -9.15
C PRO A 22 7.81 -7.49 -8.17
N ILE A 23 7.95 -6.17 -8.35
CA ILE A 23 7.29 -5.17 -7.49
C ILE A 23 5.79 -5.47 -7.42
N THR A 24 5.30 -5.80 -6.23
CA THR A 24 3.88 -6.01 -5.98
C THR A 24 3.24 -4.69 -5.56
N ILE A 25 2.11 -4.33 -6.17
CA ILE A 25 1.36 -3.11 -5.85
C ILE A 25 0.00 -3.51 -5.29
N PHE A 26 -0.24 -3.22 -4.01
CA PHE A 26 -1.56 -3.30 -3.41
C PHE A 26 -2.32 -2.01 -3.71
N ASN A 27 -3.29 -2.09 -4.62
CA ASN A 27 -4.14 -0.96 -4.98
C ASN A 27 -5.52 -1.13 -4.35
N PRO A 28 -5.91 -0.32 -3.34
CA PRO A 28 -7.20 -0.46 -2.67
C PRO A 28 -8.39 -0.05 -3.55
N ARG A 29 -8.15 0.66 -4.67
CA ARG A 29 -9.21 1.17 -5.53
C ARG A 29 -9.90 0.04 -6.29
N ARG A 30 -11.21 -0.09 -6.08
CA ARG A 30 -12.10 -1.02 -6.79
C ARG A 30 -12.93 -0.33 -7.85
N ASP A 31 -13.03 -0.96 -9.03
CA ASP A 31 -13.91 -0.49 -10.12
C ASP A 31 -15.39 -0.88 -9.88
N ASP A 32 -15.62 -1.97 -9.15
CA ASP A 32 -16.94 -2.50 -8.79
C ASP A 32 -17.48 -1.94 -7.46
N TRP A 33 -16.86 -0.87 -6.94
CA TRP A 33 -17.32 -0.26 -5.69
C TRP A 33 -18.72 0.36 -5.84
N ASP A 34 -19.67 -0.15 -5.06
CA ASP A 34 -21.03 0.38 -5.02
C ASP A 34 -21.19 1.34 -3.84
N LYS A 35 -21.56 2.59 -4.15
CA LYS A 35 -21.74 3.65 -3.14
C LYS A 35 -22.95 3.41 -2.23
N SER A 36 -23.86 2.51 -2.60
CA SER A 36 -25.02 2.13 -1.78
C SER A 36 -24.66 1.16 -0.66
N TRP A 37 -23.46 0.57 -0.69
CA TRP A 37 -22.99 -0.31 0.37
C TRP A 37 -22.94 0.42 1.71
N GLU A 38 -23.64 -0.15 2.68
CA GLU A 38 -23.58 0.31 4.07
C GLU A 38 -22.14 0.17 4.59
N GLN A 39 -21.61 1.23 5.17
CA GLN A 39 -20.26 1.25 5.75
C GLN A 39 -20.29 0.68 7.16
N GLY A 40 -20.55 -0.62 7.26
CA GLY A 40 -20.69 -1.33 8.52
C GLY A 40 -20.02 -2.69 8.49
N ILE A 41 -19.56 -3.17 9.66
CA ILE A 41 -18.90 -4.47 9.80
C ILE A 41 -19.81 -5.66 9.41
N THR A 42 -21.12 -5.45 9.44
CA THR A 42 -22.14 -6.43 9.03
C THR A 42 -22.29 -6.53 7.51
N ASN A 43 -21.84 -5.53 6.75
CA ASN A 43 -21.86 -5.56 5.28
C ASN A 43 -20.62 -6.28 4.76
N PRO A 44 -20.74 -7.51 4.19
CA PRO A 44 -19.58 -8.33 3.89
C PRO A 44 -18.61 -7.70 2.87
N PRO A 45 -19.06 -7.13 1.72
CA PRO A 45 -18.18 -6.41 0.81
C PRO A 45 -17.39 -5.27 1.44
N PHE A 46 -18.03 -4.47 2.30
CA PHE A 46 -17.36 -3.38 3.01
C PHE A 46 -16.32 -3.92 4.00
N ARG A 47 -16.70 -4.93 4.80
CA ARG A 47 -15.79 -5.56 5.75
C ARG A 47 -14.58 -6.18 5.05
N GLU A 48 -14.80 -6.89 3.96
CA GLU A 48 -13.73 -7.50 3.16
C GLU A 48 -12.73 -6.45 2.67
N GLN A 49 -13.22 -5.32 2.14
CA GLN A 49 -12.36 -4.20 1.73
C GLN A 49 -11.48 -3.72 2.89
N VAL A 50 -12.10 -3.36 4.02
CA VAL A 50 -11.38 -2.78 5.16
C VAL A 50 -10.38 -3.78 5.74
N THR A 51 -10.75 -5.05 5.86
CA THR A 51 -9.83 -6.09 6.34
C THR A 51 -8.67 -6.28 5.38
N TRP A 52 -8.94 -6.36 4.07
CA TRP A 52 -7.87 -6.50 3.07
C TRP A 52 -6.92 -5.31 3.08
N GLU A 53 -7.43 -4.08 3.20
CA GLU A 53 -6.61 -2.86 3.27
C GLU A 53 -5.67 -2.89 4.47
N LEU A 54 -6.17 -3.23 5.66
CA LEU A 54 -5.36 -3.33 6.89
C LEU A 54 -4.30 -4.43 6.78
N ASP A 55 -4.68 -5.63 6.32
CA ASP A 55 -3.75 -6.75 6.16
C ASP A 55 -2.62 -6.39 5.17
N ARG A 56 -2.96 -5.75 4.04
CA ARG A 56 -1.98 -5.36 3.03
C ARG A 56 -1.10 -4.18 3.45
N LEU A 57 -1.62 -3.26 4.26
CA LEU A 57 -0.81 -2.20 4.86
C LEU A 57 0.23 -2.78 5.84
N ASP A 58 -0.14 -3.79 6.63
CA ASP A 58 0.78 -4.50 7.51
C ASP A 58 1.87 -5.27 6.74
N GLU A 59 1.49 -5.96 5.68
CA GLU A 59 2.39 -6.74 4.83
C GLU A 59 3.33 -5.90 3.97
N ALA A 60 2.91 -4.70 3.54
CA ALA A 60 3.69 -3.88 2.61
C ALA A 60 5.08 -3.50 3.16
N ASP A 61 6.09 -3.50 2.28
CA ASP A 61 7.43 -3.02 2.61
C ASP A 61 7.51 -1.48 2.63
N VAL A 62 6.72 -0.83 1.76
CA VAL A 62 6.61 0.63 1.64
C VAL A 62 5.14 1.00 1.45
N ILE A 63 4.68 2.00 2.21
CA ILE A 63 3.32 2.54 2.16
C ILE A 63 3.39 3.95 1.57
N ALA A 64 2.92 4.11 0.33
CA ALA A 64 2.80 5.41 -0.31
C ALA A 64 1.44 6.05 0.02
N LEU A 65 1.45 7.13 0.81
CA LEU A 65 0.24 7.83 1.25
C LEU A 65 0.14 9.19 0.56
N PHE A 66 -0.97 9.45 -0.13
CA PHE A 66 -1.20 10.73 -0.83
C PHE A 66 -2.42 11.46 -0.30
N PHE A 67 -2.22 12.69 0.20
CA PHE A 67 -3.30 13.61 0.56
C PHE A 67 -3.54 14.62 -0.55
N ARG A 68 -4.71 14.50 -1.20
CA ARG A 68 -5.18 15.46 -2.19
C ARG A 68 -5.78 16.70 -1.50
N PRO A 69 -5.42 17.92 -1.92
CA PRO A 69 -6.03 19.14 -1.40
C PRO A 69 -7.56 19.15 -1.56
N GLY A 70 -8.26 19.65 -0.54
CA GLY A 70 -9.72 19.81 -0.54
C GLY A 70 -10.53 18.53 -0.29
N ILE A 71 -9.89 17.40 0.02
CA ILE A 71 -10.58 16.14 0.39
C ILE A 71 -10.26 15.79 1.83
N LEU A 72 -11.30 15.47 2.60
CA LEU A 72 -11.16 15.00 3.97
C LEU A 72 -10.89 13.48 3.98
N SER A 73 -9.61 13.10 3.96
CA SER A 73 -9.16 11.69 3.96
C SER A 73 -9.07 11.12 5.38
N LEU A 74 -10.19 11.03 6.11
CA LEU A 74 -10.21 10.60 7.52
C LEU A 74 -9.62 9.19 7.73
N ILE A 75 -9.95 8.24 6.86
CA ILE A 75 -9.44 6.87 6.95
C ILE A 75 -7.93 6.85 6.70
N SER A 76 -7.43 7.60 5.71
CA SER A 76 -5.99 7.71 5.47
C SER A 76 -5.23 8.40 6.60
N LEU A 77 -5.87 9.28 7.39
CA LEU A 77 -5.28 9.81 8.62
C LEU A 77 -5.20 8.75 9.74
N LEU A 78 -6.17 7.83 9.81
CA LEU A 78 -6.12 6.68 10.71
C LEU A 78 -5.00 5.72 10.31
N GLU A 79 -4.92 5.34 9.04
CA GLU A 79 -3.86 4.48 8.47
C GLU A 79 -2.47 5.07 8.75
N LEU A 80 -2.30 6.38 8.53
CA LEU A 80 -1.09 7.12 8.90
C LEU A 80 -0.75 6.94 10.38
N GLY A 81 -1.75 7.06 11.26
CA GLY A 81 -1.58 6.89 12.70
C GLY A 81 -1.14 5.47 13.09
N ILE A 82 -1.75 4.45 12.50
CA ILE A 82 -1.43 3.03 12.74
C ILE A 82 0.03 2.74 12.35
N HIS A 83 0.48 3.23 11.20
CA HIS A 83 1.82 2.91 10.67
C HIS A 83 2.90 3.94 11.00
N LEU A 84 2.61 4.97 11.80
CA LEU A 84 3.52 6.10 12.07
C LEU A 84 4.92 5.67 12.55
N ARG A 85 5.01 4.54 13.26
CA ARG A 85 6.26 4.00 13.83
C ARG A 85 6.87 2.87 13.02
N SER A 86 6.29 2.49 11.89
CA SER A 86 6.74 1.37 11.06
C SER A 86 7.99 1.68 10.24
N SER A 87 8.32 2.96 10.04
CA SER A 87 9.33 3.43 9.07
C SER A 87 9.05 3.07 7.60
N LYS A 88 7.84 2.56 7.29
CA LYS A 88 7.42 2.17 5.92
C LYS A 88 6.77 3.31 5.13
N LEU A 89 6.37 4.39 5.79
CA LEU A 89 5.54 5.45 5.20
C LEU A 89 6.33 6.45 4.36
N VAL A 90 5.85 6.70 3.15
CA VAL A 90 6.23 7.83 2.30
C VAL A 90 4.98 8.69 2.07
N VAL A 91 4.95 9.88 2.66
CA VAL A 91 3.76 10.75 2.65
C VAL A 91 3.95 11.91 1.68
N CYS A 92 3.01 12.06 0.75
CA CYS A 92 2.88 13.24 -0.10
C CYS A 92 1.62 14.02 0.31
N CYS A 93 1.81 15.22 0.85
CA CYS A 93 0.71 16.13 1.20
C CYS A 93 0.92 17.45 0.45
N SER A 94 0.19 17.63 -0.64
CA SER A 94 0.26 18.85 -1.43
C SER A 94 -0.31 20.03 -0.65
N LYS A 95 0.22 21.23 -0.91
CA LYS A 95 -0.33 22.47 -0.35
C LYS A 95 -1.79 22.63 -0.78
N GLY A 96 -2.66 22.87 0.20
CA GLY A 96 -4.08 23.20 0.01
C GLY A 96 -4.38 24.66 0.27
#